data_AF-A0A424NT22-F1
#
_entry.id   AF-A0A424NT22-F1
#
_cell.length_a   1.000
_cell.length_b   1.000
_cell.length_c   1.000
_cell.angle_alpha   90.00
_cell.angle_beta   90.00
_cell.angle_gamma   90.00
#
_symmetry.space_group_name_H-M   'P 1'
#
loop_
_entity.id
_entity.type
_entity.pdbx_description
1 polymer ?
#
loop_
_entity_poly.entity_id
_entity_poly.type
_entity_poly.pdbx_seq_one_letter_code
_entity_poly.pdbx_strand_id
1 'polypeptide(L)'
;MKKNLLFILISIFSISTSQITHTVNAGGYYYEPSEITINQGDIVEWINDGGFHDVNGETNSITNMPFNNPESFDSPSTSMVGATIYTHEFTIPGTYNYDCSVGSHALQGMTGSIIVNPIVEPPSTVVDIIVGSENHNTLEAAVIAAELADDLSGDGPFTVFAPTDDAFNALPSGTVESLLEDPTGQLANILLHHVYSGNALSTDLSNGMMIPTLNGTELMVTINSNGVMIDNAMVIVANLVADNGVVHVIDAVLIPENTNIIENNISINDNVVKKYDMYGRELKNTNHNSISIEIYQSGKTVKKLIVK
;
A
#
# COMPACT_ATOMS: atom_id res chain seq x y z
N MET A 1 -6.01 38.20 1.63
CA MET A 1 -6.73 36.99 2.11
C MET A 1 -5.70 35.88 2.20
N LYS A 2 -5.45 35.37 3.41
CA LYS A 2 -4.42 34.35 3.68
C LYS A 2 -4.84 33.03 3.04
N LYS A 3 -4.00 32.46 2.18
CA LYS A 3 -4.19 31.12 1.62
C LYS A 3 -3.84 30.10 2.71
N ASN A 4 -4.84 29.36 3.17
CA ASN A 4 -4.62 28.19 4.01
C ASN A 4 -4.07 27.07 3.12
N LEU A 5 -2.79 26.75 3.30
CA LEU A 5 -2.15 25.59 2.69
C LEU A 5 -2.58 24.38 3.51
N LEU A 6 -3.48 23.57 2.96
CA LEU A 6 -3.90 22.31 3.59
C LEU A 6 -2.76 21.30 3.36
N PHE A 7 -1.97 21.06 4.41
CA PHE A 7 -1.02 19.96 4.43
C PHE A 7 -1.82 18.66 4.52
N ILE A 8 -1.90 17.92 3.41
CA ILE A 8 -2.37 16.54 3.43
C ILE A 8 -1.27 15.75 4.13
N LEU A 9 -1.59 15.23 5.33
CA LEU A 9 -0.72 14.28 6.02
C LEU A 9 -0.57 13.05 5.12
N ILE A 10 0.65 12.81 4.65
CA ILE A 10 1.07 11.54 4.08
C ILE A 10 1.03 10.56 5.25
N SER A 11 -0.07 9.82 5.39
CA SER A 11 -0.09 8.63 6.25
C SER A 11 0.67 7.57 5.48
N ILE A 12 1.98 7.53 5.68
CA ILE A 12 2.79 6.38 5.32
C ILE A 12 2.15 5.23 6.10
N PHE A 13 1.54 4.27 5.41
CA PHE A 13 1.16 3.00 6.03
C PHE A 13 2.48 2.31 6.38
N SER A 14 3.08 2.71 7.50
CA SER A 14 4.07 1.90 8.18
C SER A 14 3.30 0.68 8.66
N ILE A 15 3.56 -0.47 8.05
CA ILE A 15 3.28 -1.74 8.70
C ILE A 15 4.08 -1.66 10.00
N SER A 16 3.39 -1.34 11.09
CA SER A 16 4.01 -1.31 12.40
C SER A 16 4.26 -2.77 12.73
N THR A 17 5.46 -3.28 12.43
CA THR A 17 5.92 -4.47 13.11
C THR A 17 5.78 -4.19 14.60
N SER A 18 5.01 -5.03 15.29
CA SER A 18 4.75 -4.82 16.71
C SER A 18 6.07 -4.96 17.43
N GLN A 19 6.68 -3.85 17.84
CA GLN A 19 7.87 -3.84 18.68
C GLN A 19 7.65 -4.74 19.90
N ILE A 20 8.49 -5.76 20.07
CA ILE A 20 8.41 -6.70 21.19
C ILE A 20 9.46 -6.30 22.23
N THR A 21 9.09 -6.35 23.51
CA THR A 21 10.04 -6.24 24.61
C THR A 21 10.41 -7.62 25.12
N HIS A 22 11.71 -7.92 25.12
CA HIS A 22 12.31 -9.13 25.67
C HIS A 22 12.98 -8.81 27.01
N THR A 23 12.99 -9.78 27.92
CA THR A 23 13.56 -9.59 29.26
C THR A 23 14.81 -10.43 29.45
N VAL A 24 15.86 -9.83 30.01
CA VAL A 24 17.06 -10.51 30.49
C VAL A 24 17.23 -10.22 31.98
N ASN A 25 17.28 -11.26 32.80
CA ASN A 25 17.50 -11.10 34.23
C ASN A 25 19.00 -11.11 34.55
N ALA A 26 19.44 -10.17 35.36
CA ALA A 26 20.81 -10.08 35.86
C ALA A 26 20.83 -10.38 37.36
N GLY A 27 21.62 -11.36 37.77
CA GLY A 27 21.81 -11.67 39.18
C GLY A 27 23.06 -12.49 39.44
N GLY A 28 23.62 -12.40 40.64
CA GLY A 28 24.81 -13.18 41.02
C GLY A 28 26.00 -12.95 40.07
N TYR A 29 26.25 -13.89 39.16
CA TYR A 29 27.27 -13.78 38.10
C TYR A 29 26.71 -14.18 36.72
N TYR A 30 25.42 -13.96 36.48
CA TYR A 30 24.76 -14.37 35.24
C TYR A 30 23.90 -13.26 34.63
N TYR A 31 23.69 -13.39 33.33
CA TYR A 31 22.53 -12.88 32.61
C TYR A 31 21.70 -14.08 32.14
N GLU A 32 20.39 -14.04 32.30
CA GLU A 32 19.48 -15.12 31.90
C GLU A 32 18.30 -14.56 31.09
N PRO A 33 18.14 -14.98 29.82
CA PRO A 33 19.06 -15.84 29.09
C PRO A 33 20.40 -15.12 28.82
N SER A 34 21.50 -15.89 28.77
CA SER A 34 22.82 -15.34 28.42
C SER A 34 22.96 -15.08 26.91
N GLU A 35 22.09 -15.67 26.09
CA GLU A 35 21.98 -15.38 24.66
C GLU A 35 20.50 -15.30 24.28
N ILE A 36 20.13 -14.26 23.53
CA ILE A 36 18.78 -14.11 22.99
C ILE A 36 18.84 -13.71 21.52
N THR A 37 17.90 -14.23 20.73
CA THR A 37 17.68 -13.80 19.35
C THR A 37 16.41 -12.97 19.28
N ILE A 38 16.52 -11.76 18.75
CA ILE A 38 15.43 -10.78 18.60
C ILE A 38 15.35 -10.29 17.16
N ASN A 39 14.30 -9.54 16.82
CA ASN A 39 14.22 -8.86 15.52
C ASN A 39 14.65 -7.40 15.66
N GLN A 40 15.16 -6.82 14.58
CA GLN A 40 15.45 -5.39 14.49
C GLN A 40 14.21 -4.56 14.93
N GLY A 41 14.41 -3.55 15.76
CA GLY A 41 13.35 -2.72 16.34
C GLY A 41 12.77 -3.27 17.65
N ASP A 42 13.09 -4.51 18.05
CA ASP A 42 12.72 -5.03 19.36
C ASP A 42 13.52 -4.35 20.47
N ILE A 43 12.95 -4.39 21.67
CA ILE A 43 13.55 -3.87 22.90
C ILE A 43 14.07 -5.02 23.75
N VAL A 44 15.25 -4.87 24.34
CA VAL A 44 15.68 -5.70 25.47
C VAL A 44 15.64 -4.87 26.76
N GLU A 45 14.97 -5.41 27.76
CA GLU A 45 14.92 -4.89 29.11
C GLU A 45 15.74 -5.81 30.04
N TRP A 46 16.72 -5.24 30.74
CA TRP A 46 17.47 -5.97 31.75
C TRP A 46 16.90 -5.70 33.13
N ILE A 47 16.52 -6.74 33.86
CA ILE A 47 15.97 -6.65 35.22
C ILE A 47 16.98 -7.16 36.23
N ASN A 48 17.17 -6.43 37.32
CA ASN A 48 18.04 -6.84 38.41
C ASN A 48 17.31 -7.82 39.35
N ASP A 49 17.69 -9.09 39.33
CA ASP A 49 17.16 -10.13 40.21
C ASP A 49 17.92 -10.21 41.55
N GLY A 50 19.02 -9.47 41.68
CA GLY A 50 19.73 -9.23 42.94
C GLY A 50 21.24 -9.18 42.79
N GLY A 51 21.87 -8.38 43.66
CA GLY A 51 23.28 -8.02 43.54
C GLY A 51 23.43 -6.60 42.99
N PHE A 52 24.66 -6.22 42.64
CA PHE A 52 24.99 -4.90 42.07
C PHE A 52 25.47 -5.09 40.64
N HIS A 53 24.64 -4.71 39.66
CA HIS A 53 24.82 -5.07 38.26
C HIS A 53 24.50 -3.89 37.34
N ASP A 54 25.26 -3.79 36.27
CA ASP A 54 25.05 -2.95 35.09
C ASP A 54 24.90 -3.82 33.84
N VAL A 55 24.75 -3.16 32.69
CA VAL A 55 24.87 -3.73 31.34
C VAL A 55 25.88 -2.86 30.59
N ASN A 56 26.96 -3.47 30.09
CA ASN A 56 28.03 -2.78 29.38
C ASN A 56 28.28 -3.43 28.01
N GLY A 57 27.85 -2.74 26.94
CA GLY A 57 28.07 -3.12 25.55
C GLY A 57 29.23 -2.39 24.87
N GLU A 58 29.97 -1.53 25.57
CA GLU A 58 31.02 -0.71 24.94
C GLU A 58 32.37 -1.42 24.92
N THR A 59 32.87 -1.78 26.11
CA THR A 59 34.24 -2.30 26.29
C THR A 59 34.19 -3.62 27.04
N ASN A 60 34.83 -4.65 26.50
CA ASN A 60 34.95 -5.93 27.17
C ASN A 60 35.77 -5.78 28.46
N SER A 61 35.17 -6.04 29.62
CA SER A 61 35.73 -5.82 30.95
C SER A 61 36.90 -6.76 31.30
N ILE A 62 37.07 -7.84 30.53
CA ILE A 62 38.15 -8.83 30.71
C ILE A 62 39.40 -8.41 29.92
N THR A 63 39.20 -7.99 28.67
CA THR A 63 40.29 -7.71 27.72
C THR A 63 40.61 -6.24 27.58
N ASN A 64 39.72 -5.37 28.06
CA ASN A 64 39.80 -3.92 27.96
C ASN A 64 39.80 -3.41 26.50
N MET A 65 39.23 -4.21 25.59
CA MET A 65 39.06 -3.91 24.16
C MET A 65 37.58 -3.62 23.85
N PRO A 66 37.26 -2.77 22.86
CA PRO A 66 35.88 -2.52 22.48
C PRO A 66 35.21 -3.80 21.95
N PHE A 67 33.92 -3.97 22.23
CA PHE A 67 33.12 -5.06 21.65
C PHE A 67 32.91 -4.88 20.14
N ASN A 68 32.92 -3.62 19.66
CA ASN A 68 32.60 -3.25 18.27
C ASN A 68 31.20 -3.71 17.86
N ASN A 69 30.23 -3.54 18.76
CA ASN A 69 28.83 -3.80 18.48
C ASN A 69 28.29 -2.83 17.40
N PRO A 70 27.23 -3.21 16.67
CA PRO A 70 26.67 -2.37 15.60
C PRO A 70 26.20 -0.98 16.06
N GLU A 71 25.69 -0.86 17.29
CA GLU A 71 25.38 0.40 17.98
C GLU A 71 25.79 0.31 19.46
N SER A 72 25.97 1.48 20.08
CA SER A 72 26.44 1.65 21.46
C SER A 72 25.31 1.52 22.48
N PHE A 73 25.59 0.83 23.59
CA PHE A 73 24.66 0.67 24.70
C PHE A 73 25.39 0.38 26.02
N ASP A 74 25.08 1.15 27.05
CA ASP A 74 25.60 0.97 28.40
C ASP A 74 24.64 1.55 29.44
N SER A 75 24.84 1.15 30.69
CA SER A 75 24.02 1.60 31.81
C SER A 75 24.83 1.75 33.10
N PRO A 76 24.39 2.61 34.03
CA PRO A 76 24.93 2.59 35.38
C PRO A 76 24.48 1.34 36.14
N SER A 77 25.29 0.92 37.12
CA SER A 77 24.93 -0.21 37.97
C SER A 77 23.83 0.11 38.98
N THR A 78 23.02 -0.88 39.33
CA THR A 78 21.98 -0.79 40.38
C THR A 78 22.01 -1.97 41.33
N SER A 79 21.59 -1.77 42.58
CA SER A 79 21.42 -2.81 43.60
C SER A 79 19.96 -3.13 43.94
N MET A 80 19.02 -2.43 43.31
CA MET A 80 17.59 -2.57 43.61
C MET A 80 17.03 -3.81 42.93
N VAL A 81 16.62 -4.80 43.73
CA VAL A 81 15.96 -6.02 43.24
C VAL A 81 14.62 -5.66 42.59
N GLY A 82 14.35 -6.22 41.42
CA GLY A 82 13.17 -5.96 40.59
C GLY A 82 13.24 -4.66 39.78
N ALA A 83 14.37 -3.95 39.81
CA ALA A 83 14.55 -2.74 39.01
C ALA A 83 14.98 -3.06 37.59
N THR A 84 14.47 -2.31 36.62
CA THR A 84 15.08 -2.21 35.30
C THR A 84 16.46 -1.58 35.43
N ILE A 85 17.49 -2.33 35.07
CA ILE A 85 18.88 -1.87 34.95
C ILE A 85 18.98 -0.97 33.72
N TYR A 86 18.45 -1.46 32.60
CA TYR A 86 18.52 -0.77 31.33
C TYR A 86 17.45 -1.26 30.36
N THR A 87 17.13 -0.43 29.39
CA THR A 87 16.24 -0.74 28.28
C THR A 87 16.88 -0.20 27.01
N HIS A 88 16.97 -1.03 25.98
CA HIS A 88 17.54 -0.64 24.69
C HIS A 88 16.72 -1.18 23.54
N GLU A 89 16.43 -0.32 22.55
CA GLU A 89 15.86 -0.71 21.27
C GLU A 89 16.98 -1.01 20.29
N PHE A 90 16.98 -2.19 19.68
CA PHE A 90 18.05 -2.64 18.80
C PHE A 90 17.70 -2.37 17.34
N THR A 91 18.24 -1.30 16.75
CA THR A 91 17.81 -0.81 15.43
C THR A 91 18.68 -1.30 14.27
N ILE A 92 19.83 -1.91 14.56
CA ILE A 92 20.77 -2.38 13.54
C ILE A 92 20.93 -3.91 13.65
N PRO A 93 20.74 -4.68 12.57
CA PRO A 93 20.97 -6.12 12.59
C PRO A 93 22.43 -6.48 12.87
N GLY A 94 22.66 -7.54 13.63
CA GLY A 94 24.00 -8.02 13.96
C GLY A 94 24.08 -8.74 15.29
N THR A 95 25.30 -9.07 15.69
CA THR A 95 25.58 -9.68 17.00
C THR A 95 26.13 -8.62 17.95
N TYR A 96 25.53 -8.56 19.13
CA TYR A 96 25.87 -7.65 20.20
C TYR A 96 26.38 -8.44 21.39
N ASN A 97 27.56 -8.09 21.90
CA ASN A 97 28.13 -8.70 23.08
C ASN A 97 28.18 -7.68 24.22
N TYR A 98 27.89 -8.12 25.44
CA TYR A 98 27.95 -7.28 26.62
C TYR A 98 28.41 -8.07 27.83
N ASP A 99 28.85 -7.35 28.86
CA ASP A 99 29.16 -7.94 30.16
C ASP A 99 28.71 -7.06 31.32
N CYS A 100 28.90 -7.54 32.54
CA CYS A 100 28.77 -6.72 33.75
C CYS A 100 30.16 -6.19 34.12
N SER A 101 30.32 -4.86 34.15
CA SER A 101 31.60 -4.20 34.43
C SER A 101 31.94 -4.14 35.91
N VAL A 102 31.02 -4.58 36.77
CA VAL A 102 31.19 -4.57 38.23
C VAL A 102 32.24 -5.59 38.65
N GLY A 103 33.38 -5.08 39.13
CA GLY A 103 34.42 -5.87 39.79
C GLY A 103 34.96 -7.00 38.92
N SER A 104 34.71 -8.25 39.32
CA SER A 104 35.15 -9.44 38.58
C SER A 104 33.99 -10.21 37.95
N HIS A 105 32.80 -9.62 37.83
CA HIS A 105 31.60 -10.32 37.36
C HIS A 105 31.78 -10.89 35.95
N ALA A 106 32.28 -10.10 35.00
CA ALA A 106 32.62 -10.59 33.66
C ALA A 106 33.62 -11.77 33.70
N LEU A 107 34.66 -11.70 34.54
CA LEU A 107 35.63 -12.78 34.73
C LEU A 107 35.01 -14.06 35.32
N GLN A 108 33.89 -13.94 36.06
CA GLN A 108 33.11 -15.05 36.59
C GLN A 108 32.06 -15.57 35.59
N GLY A 109 32.02 -15.03 34.36
CA GLY A 109 31.11 -15.48 33.30
C GLY A 109 29.83 -14.64 33.14
N MET A 110 29.73 -13.48 33.81
CA MET A 110 28.60 -12.58 33.65
C MET A 110 28.70 -11.78 32.34
N THR A 111 28.48 -12.49 31.24
CA THR A 111 28.54 -12.01 29.86
C THR A 111 27.25 -12.42 29.13
N GLY A 112 26.80 -11.61 28.18
CA GLY A 112 25.65 -11.93 27.35
C GLY A 112 25.84 -11.58 25.89
N SER A 113 24.99 -12.17 25.05
CA SER A 113 24.96 -11.98 23.60
C SER A 113 23.52 -11.72 23.13
N ILE A 114 23.33 -10.79 22.20
CA ILE A 114 22.06 -10.57 21.51
C ILE A 114 22.29 -10.72 20.02
N ILE A 115 21.50 -11.56 19.35
CA ILE A 115 21.48 -11.71 17.91
C ILE A 115 20.25 -10.98 17.38
N VAL A 116 20.48 -9.87 16.68
CA VAL A 116 19.43 -9.05 16.07
C VAL A 116 19.28 -9.49 14.62
N ASN A 117 18.20 -10.18 14.32
CA ASN A 117 17.85 -10.54 12.95
C ASN A 117 17.34 -9.30 12.20
N PRO A 118 17.72 -9.12 10.92
CA PRO A 118 17.04 -8.13 10.09
C PRO A 118 15.56 -8.48 9.99
N ILE A 119 14.70 -7.47 10.11
CA ILE A 119 13.33 -7.63 9.64
C ILE A 119 13.39 -7.62 8.11
N VAL A 120 13.23 -8.80 7.52
CA VAL A 120 12.86 -8.92 6.12
C VAL A 120 11.34 -8.92 6.11
N GLU A 121 10.72 -7.76 5.85
CA GLU A 121 9.29 -7.75 5.58
C GLU A 121 9.03 -8.68 4.37
N PRO A 122 7.98 -9.51 4.41
CA PRO A 122 7.63 -10.31 3.25
C PRO A 122 7.47 -9.35 2.06
N PRO A 123 7.94 -9.75 0.87
CA PRO A 123 7.85 -8.88 -0.28
C PRO A 123 6.39 -8.48 -0.50
N SER A 124 6.12 -7.18 -0.58
CA SER A 124 4.78 -6.65 -0.78
C SER A 124 4.61 -6.36 -2.25
N THR A 125 3.80 -7.16 -2.93
CA THR A 125 3.41 -6.92 -4.31
C THR A 125 2.33 -5.83 -4.40
N VAL A 126 2.06 -5.33 -5.61
CA VAL A 126 0.91 -4.45 -5.85
C VAL A 126 -0.42 -5.10 -5.47
N VAL A 127 -0.53 -6.43 -5.56
CA VAL A 127 -1.71 -7.19 -5.12
C VAL A 127 -1.80 -7.21 -3.61
N ASP A 128 -0.69 -7.41 -2.89
CA ASP A 128 -0.66 -7.38 -1.42
C ASP A 128 -1.10 -6.02 -0.87
N ILE A 129 -0.70 -4.92 -1.52
CA ILE A 129 -1.17 -3.56 -1.17
C ILE A 129 -2.69 -3.44 -1.32
N ILE A 130 -3.26 -4.00 -2.40
CA ILE A 130 -4.70 -3.94 -2.67
C ILE A 130 -5.47 -4.79 -1.65
N VAL A 131 -5.05 -6.04 -1.42
CA VAL A 131 -5.66 -6.99 -0.47
C VAL A 131 -5.56 -6.48 0.97
N GLY A 132 -4.46 -5.80 1.32
CA GLY A 132 -4.28 -5.19 2.64
C GLY A 132 -5.13 -3.94 2.88
N SER A 133 -5.91 -3.48 1.90
CA SER A 133 -6.63 -2.22 1.97
C SER A 133 -8.13 -2.40 2.25
N GLU A 134 -8.60 -1.80 3.34
CA GLU A 134 -10.02 -1.81 3.73
C GLU A 134 -10.98 -1.15 2.72
N ASN A 135 -10.45 -0.43 1.71
CA ASN A 135 -11.22 0.34 0.72
C ASN A 135 -11.13 -0.23 -0.70
N HIS A 136 -10.62 -1.45 -0.86
CA HIS A 136 -10.45 -2.10 -2.17
C HIS A 136 -11.04 -3.51 -2.22
N ASN A 137 -12.03 -3.82 -1.38
CA ASN A 137 -12.63 -5.16 -1.30
C ASN A 137 -13.25 -5.60 -2.65
N THR A 138 -13.86 -4.66 -3.38
CA THR A 138 -14.46 -4.91 -4.70
C THR A 138 -13.39 -5.13 -5.75
N LEU A 139 -12.30 -4.36 -5.70
CA LEU A 139 -11.16 -4.52 -6.60
C LEU A 139 -10.47 -5.87 -6.38
N GLU A 140 -10.21 -6.24 -5.12
CA GLU A 140 -9.67 -7.54 -4.73
C GLU A 140 -10.53 -8.67 -5.30
N ALA A 141 -11.84 -8.65 -5.02
CA ALA A 141 -12.77 -9.68 -5.51
C ALA A 141 -12.76 -9.76 -7.05
N ALA A 142 -12.69 -8.62 -7.73
CA ALA A 142 -12.65 -8.54 -9.18
C ALA A 142 -11.35 -9.12 -9.76
N VAL A 143 -10.18 -8.78 -9.19
CA VAL A 143 -8.87 -9.29 -9.61
C VAL A 143 -8.77 -10.80 -9.42
N ILE A 144 -9.29 -11.32 -8.31
CA ILE A 144 -9.37 -12.76 -8.05
C ILE A 144 -10.31 -13.44 -9.06
N ALA A 145 -11.51 -12.90 -9.27
CA ALA A 145 -12.48 -13.47 -10.20
C ALA A 145 -11.96 -13.49 -11.65
N ALA A 146 -11.21 -12.47 -12.05
CA ALA A 146 -10.60 -12.35 -13.36
C ALA A 146 -9.31 -13.18 -13.54
N GLU A 147 -8.88 -13.92 -12.51
CA GLU A 147 -7.66 -14.74 -12.50
C GLU A 147 -6.36 -13.93 -12.75
N LEU A 148 -6.33 -12.64 -12.35
CA LEU A 148 -5.19 -11.75 -12.56
C LEU A 148 -4.24 -11.64 -11.35
N ALA A 149 -4.63 -12.20 -10.19
CA ALA A 149 -3.89 -12.06 -8.94
C ALA A 149 -2.46 -12.61 -9.05
N ASP A 150 -2.29 -13.81 -9.63
CA ASP A 150 -0.97 -14.44 -9.76
C ASP A 150 -0.07 -13.66 -10.73
N ASP A 151 -0.62 -13.20 -11.85
CA ASP A 151 0.11 -12.42 -12.85
C ASP A 151 0.59 -11.08 -12.28
N LEU A 152 -0.27 -10.37 -11.54
CA LEU A 152 0.05 -9.07 -10.93
C LEU A 152 0.91 -9.19 -9.66
N SER A 153 1.00 -10.38 -9.07
CA SER A 153 1.95 -10.69 -7.99
C SER A 153 3.32 -11.14 -8.53
N GLY A 154 3.43 -11.41 -9.83
CA GLY A 154 4.65 -11.84 -10.49
C GLY A 154 5.69 -10.74 -10.69
N ASP A 155 6.67 -11.04 -11.53
CA ASP A 155 7.78 -10.12 -11.85
C ASP A 155 7.26 -8.85 -12.55
N GLY A 156 7.39 -7.71 -11.87
CA GLY A 156 7.02 -6.40 -12.39
C GLY A 156 8.15 -5.69 -13.16
N PRO A 157 8.15 -4.34 -13.23
CA PRO A 157 7.29 -3.44 -12.46
C PRO A 157 5.89 -3.27 -13.06
N PHE A 158 4.89 -3.20 -12.19
CA PHE A 158 3.51 -2.81 -12.51
C PHE A 158 3.17 -1.44 -11.91
N THR A 159 2.39 -0.64 -12.63
CA THR A 159 1.67 0.50 -12.04
C THR A 159 0.20 0.20 -12.09
N VAL A 160 -0.46 0.14 -10.93
CA VAL A 160 -1.89 -0.11 -10.81
C VAL A 160 -2.60 1.16 -10.37
N PHE A 161 -3.55 1.63 -11.19
CA PHE A 161 -4.47 2.68 -10.80
C PHE A 161 -5.67 2.03 -10.12
N ALA A 162 -5.64 1.90 -8.79
CA ALA A 162 -6.61 1.12 -8.02
C ALA A 162 -7.87 1.93 -7.69
N PRO A 163 -9.04 1.63 -8.29
CA PRO A 163 -10.30 2.27 -7.93
C PRO A 163 -10.77 1.81 -6.54
N THR A 164 -11.19 2.77 -5.73
CA THR A 164 -11.81 2.50 -4.42
C THR A 164 -13.15 1.77 -4.52
N ASP A 165 -13.63 1.21 -3.41
CA ASP A 165 -14.97 0.64 -3.31
C ASP A 165 -16.07 1.67 -3.67
N ASP A 166 -15.88 2.93 -3.26
CA ASP A 166 -16.78 4.04 -3.65
C ASP A 166 -16.79 4.29 -5.16
N ALA A 167 -15.65 4.13 -5.85
CA ALA A 167 -15.56 4.24 -7.30
C ALA A 167 -16.38 3.15 -8.02
N PHE A 168 -16.34 1.91 -7.52
CA PHE A 168 -17.20 0.82 -8.02
C PHE A 168 -18.68 1.08 -7.72
N ASN A 169 -19.00 1.56 -6.51
CA ASN A 169 -20.38 1.89 -6.11
C ASN A 169 -20.99 3.04 -6.93
N ALA A 170 -20.16 3.92 -7.50
CA ALA A 170 -20.59 5.00 -8.37
C ALA A 170 -20.98 4.51 -9.79
N LEU A 171 -20.68 3.27 -10.15
CA LEU A 171 -21.13 2.68 -11.41
C LEU A 171 -22.66 2.52 -11.42
N PRO A 172 -23.30 2.49 -12.61
CA PRO A 172 -24.72 2.20 -12.70
C PRO A 172 -25.08 0.88 -12.00
N SER A 173 -26.23 0.85 -11.32
CA SER A 173 -26.70 -0.36 -10.64
C SER A 173 -26.80 -1.54 -11.61
N GLY A 174 -26.28 -2.71 -11.21
CA GLY A 174 -26.21 -3.90 -12.04
C GLY A 174 -24.92 -4.02 -12.88
N THR A 175 -24.08 -2.98 -12.93
CA THR A 175 -22.84 -3.03 -13.73
C THR A 175 -21.82 -3.99 -13.13
N VAL A 176 -21.56 -3.93 -11.82
CA VAL A 176 -20.58 -4.82 -11.17
C VAL A 176 -21.04 -6.28 -11.28
N GLU A 177 -22.32 -6.54 -11.03
CA GLU A 177 -22.91 -7.88 -11.17
C GLU A 177 -22.77 -8.41 -12.59
N SER A 178 -23.05 -7.58 -13.60
CA SER A 178 -22.90 -7.97 -15.02
C SER A 178 -21.43 -8.23 -15.40
N LEU A 179 -20.48 -7.48 -14.84
CA LEU A 179 -19.06 -7.71 -15.10
C LEU A 179 -18.58 -9.03 -14.47
N LEU A 180 -19.12 -9.40 -13.31
CA LEU A 180 -18.83 -10.67 -12.66
C LEU A 180 -19.42 -11.90 -13.38
N GLU A 181 -20.37 -11.72 -14.30
CA GLU A 181 -20.88 -12.81 -15.15
C GLU A 181 -19.87 -13.23 -16.24
N ASP A 182 -18.96 -12.34 -16.64
CA ASP A 182 -17.88 -12.59 -17.59
C ASP A 182 -16.52 -12.09 -17.03
N PRO A 183 -16.02 -12.74 -15.96
CA PRO A 183 -14.93 -12.19 -15.18
C PRO A 183 -13.59 -12.22 -15.93
N THR A 184 -13.36 -13.24 -16.76
CA THR A 184 -12.14 -13.37 -17.59
C THR A 184 -12.25 -12.64 -18.94
N GLY A 185 -13.42 -12.08 -19.26
CA GLY A 185 -13.66 -11.35 -20.51
C GLY A 185 -13.73 -9.85 -20.27
N GLN A 186 -14.93 -9.28 -20.19
CA GLN A 186 -15.10 -7.83 -20.06
C GLN A 186 -14.49 -7.27 -18.76
N LEU A 187 -14.61 -7.97 -17.63
CA LEU A 187 -14.03 -7.51 -16.38
C LEU A 187 -12.50 -7.50 -16.43
N ALA A 188 -11.86 -8.59 -16.88
CA ALA A 188 -10.41 -8.64 -17.07
C ALA A 188 -9.90 -7.52 -17.99
N ASN A 189 -10.61 -7.21 -19.09
CA ASN A 189 -10.26 -6.10 -19.97
C ASN A 189 -10.28 -4.74 -19.26
N ILE A 190 -11.30 -4.49 -18.43
CA ILE A 190 -11.38 -3.27 -17.62
C ILE A 190 -10.25 -3.25 -16.58
N LEU A 191 -9.97 -4.35 -15.89
CA LEU A 191 -8.90 -4.40 -14.90
C LEU A 191 -7.53 -4.17 -15.53
N LEU A 192 -7.23 -4.80 -16.67
CA LEU A 192 -5.97 -4.60 -17.40
C LEU A 192 -5.83 -3.18 -17.96
N HIS A 193 -6.92 -2.44 -18.11
CA HIS A 193 -6.89 -1.02 -18.47
C HIS A 193 -6.46 -0.13 -17.30
N HIS A 194 -6.59 -0.60 -16.06
CA HIS A 194 -6.07 0.09 -14.88
C HIS A 194 -4.58 -0.22 -14.63
N VAL A 195 -3.97 -1.10 -15.43
CA VAL A 195 -2.60 -1.57 -15.20
C VAL A 195 -1.68 -1.16 -16.34
N TYR A 196 -0.55 -0.57 -15.98
CA TYR A 196 0.59 -0.33 -16.87
C TYR A 196 1.74 -1.26 -16.51
N SER A 197 2.33 -1.91 -17.52
CA SER A 197 3.58 -2.68 -17.38
C SER A 197 4.79 -1.74 -17.38
N GLY A 198 4.97 -1.05 -16.27
CA GLY A 198 6.12 -0.21 -16.00
C GLY A 198 5.99 0.45 -14.64
N ASN A 199 7.06 1.11 -14.19
CA ASN A 199 7.01 1.93 -12.99
C ASN A 199 6.69 3.38 -13.36
N ALA A 200 5.64 3.95 -12.80
CA ALA A 200 5.26 5.34 -12.99
C ALA A 200 4.93 5.98 -11.64
N LEU A 201 5.94 6.54 -10.97
CA LEU A 201 5.73 7.33 -9.76
C LEU A 201 5.12 8.69 -10.13
N SER A 202 4.47 9.35 -9.19
CA SER A 202 3.90 10.68 -9.42
C SER A 202 4.95 11.71 -9.89
N THR A 203 6.22 11.50 -9.54
CA THR A 203 7.36 12.33 -9.97
C THR A 203 7.76 12.14 -11.43
N ASP A 204 7.37 11.00 -12.01
CA ASP A 204 7.67 10.64 -13.40
C ASP A 204 6.56 11.11 -14.34
N LEU A 205 5.39 11.44 -13.79
CA LEU A 205 4.23 11.89 -14.54
C LEU A 205 4.37 13.35 -15.00
N SER A 206 3.88 13.62 -16.21
CA SER A 206 3.78 14.98 -16.76
C SER A 206 2.40 15.25 -17.37
N ASN A 207 1.98 16.51 -17.37
CA ASN A 207 0.67 16.88 -17.92
C ASN A 207 0.59 16.59 -19.43
N GLY A 208 -0.43 15.84 -19.85
CA GLY A 208 -0.64 15.39 -21.22
C GLY A 208 0.13 14.12 -21.59
N MET A 209 0.78 13.46 -20.62
CA MET A 209 1.42 12.16 -20.83
C MET A 209 0.36 11.09 -21.13
N MET A 210 0.64 10.21 -22.08
CA MET A 210 -0.16 9.02 -22.35
C MET A 210 0.56 7.80 -21.76
N ILE A 211 -0.15 7.01 -20.95
CA ILE A 211 0.37 5.79 -20.32
C ILE A 211 -0.27 4.59 -21.03
N PRO A 212 0.52 3.70 -21.67
CA PRO A 212 -0.03 2.50 -22.29
C PRO A 212 -0.49 1.52 -21.20
N THR A 213 -1.59 0.83 -21.45
CA THR A 213 -2.19 -0.14 -20.51
C THR A 213 -1.95 -1.57 -20.99
N LEU A 214 -2.07 -2.55 -20.09
CA LEU A 214 -2.03 -3.97 -20.45
C LEU A 214 -3.22 -4.40 -21.32
N ASN A 215 -4.31 -3.63 -21.34
CA ASN A 215 -5.41 -3.85 -22.28
C ASN A 215 -5.10 -3.37 -23.72
N GLY A 216 -3.98 -2.68 -23.92
CA GLY A 216 -3.54 -2.18 -25.24
C GLY A 216 -4.12 -0.82 -25.63
N THR A 217 -4.86 -0.16 -24.74
CA THR A 217 -5.26 1.26 -24.87
C THR A 217 -4.31 2.16 -24.08
N GLU A 218 -4.56 3.47 -24.06
CA GLU A 218 -3.76 4.44 -23.31
C GLU A 218 -4.62 5.24 -22.31
N LEU A 219 -4.01 5.69 -21.23
CA LEU A 219 -4.59 6.60 -20.22
C LEU A 219 -3.93 7.96 -20.32
N MET A 220 -4.72 9.04 -20.29
CA MET A 220 -4.20 10.40 -20.32
C MET A 220 -3.98 10.96 -18.91
N VAL A 221 -2.77 11.42 -18.63
CA VAL A 221 -2.45 12.13 -17.39
C VAL A 221 -2.79 13.61 -17.52
N THR A 222 -3.62 14.12 -16.62
CA THR A 222 -3.87 15.57 -16.47
C THR A 222 -3.36 16.04 -15.12
N ILE A 223 -2.49 17.05 -15.11
CA ILE A 223 -1.97 17.69 -13.88
C ILE A 223 -2.37 19.16 -13.91
N ASN A 224 -3.15 19.58 -12.92
CA ASN A 224 -3.62 20.96 -12.80
C ASN A 224 -3.65 21.42 -11.33
N SER A 225 -4.23 22.60 -11.05
CA SER A 225 -4.30 23.15 -9.70
C SER A 225 -5.11 22.31 -8.70
N ASN A 226 -5.95 21.40 -9.20
CA ASN A 226 -6.83 20.56 -8.40
C ASN A 226 -6.22 19.19 -8.10
N GLY A 227 -5.10 18.81 -8.75
CA GLY A 227 -4.40 17.54 -8.52
C GLY A 227 -3.97 16.84 -9.80
N VAL A 228 -3.69 15.54 -9.66
CA VAL A 228 -3.39 14.62 -10.75
C VAL A 228 -4.64 13.81 -11.06
N MET A 229 -4.96 13.70 -12.35
CA MET A 229 -6.05 12.87 -12.87
C MET A 229 -5.50 11.91 -13.92
N ILE A 230 -6.07 10.71 -13.93
CA ILE A 230 -5.85 9.68 -14.95
C ILE A 230 -7.17 9.52 -15.69
N ASP A 231 -7.19 9.95 -16.94
CA ASP A 231 -8.40 10.30 -17.69
C ASP A 231 -9.33 11.20 -16.87
N ASN A 232 -10.47 10.65 -16.43
CA ASN A 232 -11.47 11.37 -15.65
C ASN A 232 -11.42 11.05 -14.16
N ALA A 233 -10.54 10.15 -13.71
CA ALA A 233 -10.40 9.73 -12.32
C ALA A 233 -9.37 10.58 -11.60
N MET A 234 -9.69 11.09 -10.41
CA MET A 234 -8.76 11.81 -9.55
C MET A 234 -7.90 10.81 -8.78
N VAL A 235 -6.59 11.05 -8.76
CA VAL A 235 -5.67 10.30 -7.88
C VAL A 235 -5.83 10.84 -6.46
N ILE A 236 -6.35 10.02 -5.55
CA ILE A 236 -6.61 10.39 -4.15
C ILE A 236 -5.44 10.04 -3.23
N VAL A 237 -4.73 8.94 -3.54
CA VAL A 237 -3.49 8.54 -2.86
C VAL A 237 -2.50 8.11 -3.94
N ALA A 238 -1.30 8.68 -3.92
CA ALA A 238 -0.26 8.38 -4.89
C ALA A 238 0.93 7.68 -4.22
N ASN A 239 1.68 6.89 -5.00
CA ASN A 239 2.95 6.29 -4.61
C ASN A 239 2.88 5.29 -3.45
N LEU A 240 1.91 4.37 -3.47
CA LEU A 240 1.99 3.18 -2.62
C LEU A 240 2.97 2.20 -3.28
N VAL A 241 4.22 2.23 -2.83
CA VAL A 241 5.33 1.47 -3.44
C VAL A 241 5.29 0.01 -2.98
N ALA A 242 5.38 -0.89 -3.96
CA ALA A 242 5.52 -2.34 -3.81
C ALA A 242 6.87 -2.80 -4.38
N ASP A 243 7.31 -4.00 -4.03
CA ASP A 243 8.55 -4.58 -4.57
C ASP A 243 8.48 -4.83 -6.08
N ASN A 244 7.28 -5.15 -6.59
CA ASN A 244 7.03 -5.38 -8.00
C ASN A 244 6.29 -4.21 -8.67
N GLY A 245 6.24 -3.00 -8.07
CA GLY A 245 5.52 -1.90 -8.70
C GLY A 245 5.10 -0.73 -7.81
N VAL A 246 4.04 -0.05 -8.23
CA VAL A 246 3.40 1.04 -7.49
C VAL A 246 1.89 1.00 -7.68
N VAL A 247 1.15 1.34 -6.62
CA VAL A 247 -0.30 1.55 -6.65
C VAL A 247 -0.62 3.03 -6.46
N HIS A 248 -1.49 3.57 -7.31
CA HIS A 248 -2.13 4.87 -7.15
C HIS A 248 -3.62 4.67 -6.96
N VAL A 249 -4.18 5.13 -5.85
CA VAL A 249 -5.61 5.01 -5.56
C VAL A 249 -6.38 6.09 -6.29
N ILE A 250 -7.47 5.72 -6.96
CA ILE A 250 -8.32 6.62 -7.76
C ILE A 250 -9.80 6.56 -7.34
N ASP A 251 -10.54 7.63 -7.63
CA ASP A 251 -11.95 7.80 -7.23
C ASP A 251 -12.98 7.37 -8.29
N ALA A 252 -12.54 6.87 -9.44
CA ALA A 252 -13.43 6.38 -10.50
C ALA A 252 -12.84 5.15 -11.20
N VAL A 253 -13.71 4.27 -11.69
CA VAL A 253 -13.31 3.13 -12.54
C VAL A 253 -13.02 3.64 -13.96
N LEU A 254 -11.82 3.34 -14.46
CA LEU A 254 -11.38 3.63 -15.82
C LEU A 254 -12.03 2.64 -16.78
N ILE A 255 -12.86 3.14 -17.69
CA ILE A 255 -13.53 2.30 -18.68
C ILE A 255 -12.83 2.50 -20.03
N PRO A 256 -12.27 1.44 -20.63
CA PRO A 256 -11.72 1.50 -21.98
C PRO A 256 -12.77 1.94 -23.01
N GLU A 257 -12.39 2.79 -23.96
CA GLU A 257 -13.29 3.26 -25.04
C GLU A 257 -13.85 2.12 -25.93
N ASN A 258 -13.17 0.97 -25.98
CA ASN A 258 -13.62 -0.23 -26.70
C ASN A 258 -14.60 -1.11 -25.89
N THR A 259 -14.98 -0.69 -24.67
CA THR A 259 -15.89 -1.44 -23.80
C THR A 259 -17.35 -1.09 -24.10
N ASN A 260 -18.09 -2.03 -24.70
CA ASN A 260 -19.53 -1.90 -24.88
C ASN A 260 -20.30 -2.18 -23.56
N ILE A 261 -20.13 -1.34 -22.54
CA ILE A 261 -20.93 -1.44 -21.29
C ILE A 261 -22.40 -1.00 -21.47
N ILE A 262 -22.74 -0.40 -22.62
CA ILE A 262 -24.07 0.19 -22.87
C ILE A 262 -25.03 -0.81 -23.56
N GLU A 263 -24.54 -1.91 -24.14
CA GLU A 263 -25.39 -2.82 -24.94
C GLU A 263 -26.01 -3.96 -24.13
N ASN A 264 -25.44 -4.38 -23.00
CA ASN A 264 -25.98 -5.51 -22.23
C ASN A 264 -27.21 -5.16 -21.35
N ASN A 265 -27.51 -3.87 -21.17
CA ASN A 265 -28.74 -3.39 -20.52
C ASN A 265 -29.72 -2.73 -21.50
N ILE A 266 -29.58 -3.03 -22.79
CA ILE A 266 -30.60 -2.78 -23.81
C ILE A 266 -30.96 -4.17 -24.31
N SER A 267 -32.19 -4.63 -24.03
CA SER A 267 -32.72 -5.82 -24.71
C SER A 267 -32.45 -5.63 -26.20
N ILE A 268 -31.76 -6.58 -26.82
CA ILE A 268 -31.19 -6.53 -28.19
C ILE A 268 -32.25 -6.29 -29.30
N ASN A 269 -33.51 -6.02 -28.92
CA ASN A 269 -34.64 -5.69 -29.78
C ASN A 269 -35.26 -4.30 -29.48
N ASP A 270 -34.66 -3.50 -28.61
CA ASP A 270 -35.23 -2.22 -28.20
C ASP A 270 -34.77 -1.11 -29.14
N ASN A 271 -35.62 -0.82 -30.13
CA ASN A 271 -35.33 0.17 -31.15
C ASN A 271 -35.57 1.59 -30.63
N VAL A 272 -34.76 2.55 -31.08
CA VAL A 272 -35.02 3.97 -30.86
C VAL A 272 -36.30 4.35 -31.60
N VAL A 273 -37.35 4.70 -30.85
CA VAL A 273 -38.64 5.10 -31.43
C VAL A 273 -38.69 6.59 -31.73
N LYS A 274 -37.99 7.43 -30.95
CA LYS A 274 -37.96 8.89 -31.13
C LYS A 274 -36.64 9.51 -30.67
N LYS A 275 -36.23 10.58 -31.35
CA LYS A 275 -35.09 11.42 -30.96
C LYS A 275 -35.55 12.85 -30.79
N TYR A 276 -35.13 13.50 -29.72
CA TYR A 276 -35.43 14.91 -29.43
C TYR A 276 -34.17 15.72 -29.16
N ASP A 277 -34.18 17.01 -29.47
CA ASP A 277 -33.15 17.93 -28.96
C ASP A 277 -33.45 18.38 -27.52
N MET A 278 -32.52 19.14 -26.93
CA MET A 278 -32.68 19.67 -25.56
C MET A 278 -33.87 20.62 -25.36
N TYR A 279 -34.50 21.07 -26.45
CA TYR A 279 -35.70 21.91 -26.43
C TYR A 279 -36.98 21.11 -26.70
N GLY A 280 -36.89 19.78 -26.75
CA GLY A 280 -38.03 18.88 -26.95
C GLY A 280 -38.52 18.81 -28.40
N ARG A 281 -37.73 19.25 -29.38
CA ARG A 281 -38.08 19.16 -30.81
C ARG A 281 -37.62 17.83 -31.38
N GLU A 282 -38.51 17.13 -32.10
CA GLU A 282 -38.19 15.85 -32.72
C GLU A 282 -37.13 16.02 -33.83
N LEU A 283 -36.06 15.22 -33.75
CA LEU A 283 -34.93 15.25 -34.67
C LEU A 283 -35.10 14.17 -35.75
N LYS A 284 -35.32 14.61 -37.00
CA LYS A 284 -35.48 13.71 -38.15
C LYS A 284 -34.18 13.45 -38.94
N ASN A 285 -33.19 14.32 -38.79
CA ASN A 285 -31.81 14.18 -39.29
C ASN A 285 -30.97 15.32 -38.70
N THR A 286 -29.79 15.03 -38.13
CA THR A 286 -28.87 16.06 -37.63
C THR A 286 -27.59 16.10 -38.44
N ASN A 287 -27.20 17.29 -38.91
CA ASN A 287 -25.91 17.56 -39.60
C ASN A 287 -24.99 18.45 -38.76
N HIS A 288 -25.23 18.52 -37.44
CA HIS A 288 -24.48 19.34 -36.49
C HIS A 288 -24.31 18.59 -35.17
N ASN A 289 -23.28 18.99 -34.40
CA ASN A 289 -23.13 18.60 -33.01
C ASN A 289 -24.41 18.91 -32.24
N SER A 290 -24.98 17.90 -31.60
CA SER A 290 -26.26 18.03 -30.91
C SER A 290 -26.32 17.10 -29.70
N ILE A 291 -26.95 17.58 -28.63
CA ILE A 291 -27.35 16.72 -27.52
C ILE A 291 -28.74 16.19 -27.87
N SER A 292 -28.83 14.87 -28.04
CA SER A 292 -30.07 14.17 -28.34
C SER A 292 -30.56 13.39 -27.14
N ILE A 293 -31.88 13.32 -26.99
CA ILE A 293 -32.59 12.44 -26.08
C ILE A 293 -33.19 11.32 -26.92
N GLU A 294 -32.65 10.11 -26.79
CA GLU A 294 -33.16 8.92 -27.47
C GLU A 294 -34.15 8.22 -26.56
N ILE A 295 -35.38 8.03 -27.05
CA ILE A 295 -36.43 7.27 -26.38
C ILE A 295 -36.52 5.91 -27.07
N TYR A 296 -36.38 4.87 -26.28
CA TYR A 296 -36.44 3.49 -26.72
C TYR A 296 -37.86 2.93 -26.57
N GLN A 297 -38.18 1.86 -27.29
CA GLN A 297 -39.48 1.20 -27.25
C GLN A 297 -39.85 0.68 -25.85
N SER A 298 -38.86 0.35 -25.01
CA SER A 298 -39.03 0.05 -23.58
C SER A 298 -39.45 1.23 -22.71
N GLY A 299 -39.36 2.46 -23.22
CA GLY A 299 -39.53 3.70 -22.45
C GLY A 299 -38.23 4.21 -21.80
N LYS A 300 -37.10 3.51 -21.95
CA LYS A 300 -35.78 3.99 -21.52
C LYS A 300 -35.42 5.27 -22.28
N THR A 301 -34.81 6.22 -21.56
CA THR A 301 -34.39 7.52 -22.10
C THR A 301 -32.89 7.69 -21.93
N VAL A 302 -32.16 7.91 -23.02
CA VAL A 302 -30.70 8.10 -23.03
C VAL A 302 -30.36 9.50 -23.52
N LYS A 303 -29.47 10.20 -22.80
CA LYS A 303 -28.89 11.46 -23.27
C LYS A 303 -27.59 11.16 -24.00
N LYS A 304 -27.53 11.47 -25.29
CA LYS A 304 -26.37 11.23 -26.14
C LYS A 304 -25.85 12.53 -26.73
N LEU A 305 -24.56 12.82 -26.50
CA LEU A 305 -23.84 13.83 -27.27
C LEU A 305 -23.51 13.24 -28.64
N ILE A 306 -24.08 13.81 -29.69
CA ILE A 306 -23.73 13.49 -31.07
C ILE A 306 -22.74 14.56 -31.52
N VAL A 307 -21.52 14.14 -31.82
CA VAL A 307 -20.49 14.98 -32.43
C VAL A 307 -20.37 14.54 -33.90
N LYS A 308 -20.54 15.46 -34.85
CA LYS A 308 -20.45 15.25 -36.31
C LYS A 308 -19.45 16.20 -36.93
#